data_AF-A0A2J0LFL6-F1
#
_entry.id   AF-A0A2J0LFL6-F1
#
_cell.length_a   1.000
_cell.length_b   1.000
_cell.length_c   1.000
_cell.angle_alpha   90.00
_cell.angle_beta   90.00
_cell.angle_gamma   90.00
#
_symmetry.space_group_name_H-M   'P 1'
#
loop_
_entity.id
_entity.type
_entity.pdbx_description
1 polymer ?
#
loop_
_entity_poly.entity_id
_entity_poly.type
_entity_poly.pdbx_seq_one_letter_code
_entity_poly.pdbx_strand_id
1 'polypeptide(L)'
;VRKERASVTAKNQLSLAFRGPFDWAHMLAFYRLRAIQGLETVDDNSYARHVRLGQGKGWFKATKNSETHLDIEFELESMADLRQLVVK
;
A
#
# COMPACT_ATOMS: atom_id res chain seq x y z
N VAL A 1 -16.12 18.50 24.71
CA VAL A 1 -15.29 19.05 23.60
C VAL A 1 -14.44 17.91 23.05
N ARG A 2 -14.91 17.25 21.97
CA ARG A 2 -14.17 16.16 21.31
C ARG A 2 -13.27 16.82 20.26
N LYS A 3 -11.96 16.93 20.53
CA LYS A 3 -10.99 17.32 19.51
C LYS A 3 -10.87 16.15 18.53
N GLU A 4 -11.59 16.23 17.41
CA GLU A 4 -11.25 15.43 16.24
C GLU A 4 -9.86 15.88 15.78
N ARG A 5 -8.85 15.05 16.10
CA ARG A 5 -7.56 15.12 15.44
C ARG A 5 -7.79 14.68 14.01
N ALA A 6 -8.13 15.61 13.12
CA ALA A 6 -7.84 15.42 11.71
C ALA A 6 -6.32 15.48 11.57
N SER A 7 -5.63 14.35 11.75
CA SER A 7 -4.27 14.23 11.25
C SER A 7 -4.41 14.15 9.74
N VAL A 8 -4.07 15.23 9.05
CA VAL A 8 -3.71 15.12 7.64
C VAL A 8 -2.44 14.27 7.63
N THR A 9 -2.61 12.95 7.49
CA THR A 9 -1.49 12.04 7.34
C THR A 9 -0.90 12.36 5.98
N ALA A 10 0.29 12.95 5.97
CA ALA A 10 0.96 13.28 4.72
C ALA A 10 1.10 12.00 3.90
N LYS A 11 0.66 12.03 2.63
CA LYS A 11 0.92 10.96 1.67
C LYS A 11 2.40 10.96 1.35
N ASN A 12 3.06 9.85 1.64
CA ASN A 12 4.47 9.64 1.34
C ASN A 12 4.61 8.63 0.20
N GLN A 13 5.78 8.62 -0.44
CA GLN A 13 6.08 7.70 -1.54
C GLN A 13 7.47 7.11 -1.38
N LEU A 14 7.63 5.86 -1.82
CA LEU A 14 8.93 5.20 -1.99
C LEU A 14 8.87 4.22 -3.17
N SER A 15 10.04 3.78 -3.64
CA SER A 15 10.13 2.75 -4.69
C SER A 15 10.76 1.48 -4.13
N LEU A 16 10.14 0.32 -4.42
CA LEU A 16 10.59 -1.00 -4.00
C LEU A 16 11.08 -1.82 -5.20
N ALA A 17 12.35 -2.21 -5.16
CA ALA A 17 12.92 -3.11 -6.15
C ALA A 17 12.45 -4.56 -5.93
N PHE A 18 12.13 -5.27 -7.02
CA PHE A 18 11.84 -6.71 -7.03
C PHE A 18 12.73 -7.45 -8.04
N ARG A 19 12.71 -8.79 -8.02
CA ARG A 19 13.53 -9.65 -8.88
C ARG A 19 12.68 -10.60 -9.71
N GLY A 20 13.11 -10.86 -10.94
CA GLY A 20 12.48 -11.80 -11.85
C GLY A 20 11.30 -11.20 -12.64
N PRO A 21 10.74 -11.96 -13.59
CA PRO A 21 9.53 -11.54 -14.28
C PRO A 21 8.38 -11.46 -13.27
N PHE A 22 7.70 -10.31 -13.24
CA PHE A 22 6.55 -10.11 -12.38
C PHE A 22 5.34 -9.71 -13.22
N ASP A 23 4.43 -10.67 -13.41
CA ASP A 23 3.17 -10.48 -14.11
C ASP A 23 2.16 -9.73 -13.23
N TRP A 24 2.33 -8.42 -13.21
CA TRP A 24 1.53 -7.49 -12.43
C TRP A 24 0.06 -7.52 -12.81
N ALA A 25 -0.25 -7.57 -14.11
CA ALA A 25 -1.62 -7.61 -14.59
C ALA A 25 -2.34 -8.88 -14.12
N HIS A 26 -1.67 -10.03 -14.17
CA HIS A 26 -2.22 -11.27 -13.64
C HIS A 26 -2.42 -11.22 -12.12
N MET A 27 -1.48 -10.63 -11.38
CA MET A 27 -1.62 -10.43 -9.93
C MET A 27 -2.84 -9.55 -9.60
N LEU A 28 -3.04 -8.44 -10.30
CA LEU A 28 -4.20 -7.56 -10.10
C LEU A 28 -5.52 -8.28 -10.43
N ALA A 29 -5.57 -9.04 -11.54
CA ALA A 29 -6.74 -9.85 -11.89
C ALA A 29 -7.06 -10.87 -10.79
N PHE A 30 -6.04 -11.53 -10.23
CA PHE A 30 -6.21 -12.47 -9.13
C PHE A 30 -6.73 -11.81 -7.84
N TYR A 31 -6.20 -10.64 -7.46
CA TYR A 31 -6.64 -9.91 -6.27
C TYR A 31 -8.04 -9.33 -6.42
N ARG A 32 -8.41 -8.84 -7.61
CA ARG A 32 -9.74 -8.26 -7.86
C ARG A 32 -10.88 -9.23 -7.55
N LEU A 33 -10.69 -10.52 -7.85
CA LEU A 33 -11.67 -11.57 -7.55
C LEU A 33 -11.87 -11.84 -6.05
N ARG A 34 -10.96 -11.34 -5.20
CA ARG A 34 -10.92 -11.61 -3.76
C ARG A 34 -10.95 -10.34 -2.91
N ALA A 35 -11.11 -9.17 -3.54
CA ALA A 35 -11.00 -7.89 -2.88
C ALA A 35 -12.05 -7.76 -1.77
N ILE A 36 -11.58 -7.47 -0.55
CA ILE A 36 -12.45 -7.26 0.60
C ILE A 36 -13.00 -5.83 0.54
N GLN A 37 -14.33 -5.70 0.41
CA GLN A 37 -15.01 -4.40 0.35
C GLN A 37 -14.66 -3.53 1.57
N GLY A 38 -14.23 -2.30 1.30
CA GLY A 38 -13.86 -1.32 2.33
C GLY A 38 -12.47 -1.52 2.94
N LEU A 39 -11.77 -2.61 2.60
CA LEU A 39 -10.39 -2.85 3.04
C LEU A 39 -9.40 -2.77 1.89
N GLU A 40 -9.77 -3.31 0.73
CA GLU A 40 -8.94 -3.42 -0.46
C GLU A 40 -9.59 -2.70 -1.64
N THR A 41 -8.77 -2.14 -2.50
CA THR A 41 -9.18 -1.53 -3.77
C THR A 41 -8.20 -1.96 -4.83
N VAL A 42 -8.71 -2.55 -5.92
CA VAL A 42 -7.90 -3.08 -7.01
C VAL A 42 -8.41 -2.48 -8.31
N ASP A 43 -7.67 -1.51 -8.84
CA ASP A 43 -7.93 -0.95 -10.16
C ASP A 43 -7.07 -1.65 -11.23
N ASP A 44 -7.06 -1.14 -12.45
CA ASP A 44 -6.35 -1.78 -13.58
C ASP A 44 -4.82 -1.70 -13.47
N ASN A 45 -4.29 -0.78 -12.66
CA ASN A 45 -2.87 -0.50 -12.59
C ASN A 45 -2.29 -0.61 -11.18
N SER A 46 -3.13 -0.74 -10.16
CA SER A 46 -2.73 -0.65 -8.78
C SER A 46 -3.55 -1.52 -7.83
N TYR A 47 -2.88 -1.84 -6.72
CA TYR A 47 -3.47 -2.51 -5.59
C TYR A 47 -3.29 -1.62 -4.36
N ALA A 48 -4.38 -1.33 -3.66
CA ALA A 48 -4.36 -0.57 -2.41
C ALA A 48 -5.07 -1.33 -1.30
N ARG A 49 -4.55 -1.20 -0.07
CA ARG A 49 -5.20 -1.79 1.11
C ARG A 49 -4.91 -1.02 2.39
N HIS A 50 -5.82 -1.15 3.35
CA HIS A 50 -5.50 -0.85 4.75
C HIS A 50 -4.75 -2.01 5.41
N VAL A 51 -3.86 -1.66 6.33
CA VAL A 51 -3.02 -2.57 7.11
C VAL A 51 -2.96 -2.14 8.56
N ARG A 52 -2.63 -3.09 9.44
CA ARG A 52 -2.21 -2.80 10.81
C ARG A 52 -0.74 -3.19 10.94
N LEU A 53 0.10 -2.25 11.35
CA LEU A 53 1.55 -2.40 11.41
C LEU A 53 2.02 -1.97 12.78
N GLY A 54 2.82 -2.80 13.45
CA GLY A 54 3.42 -2.47 14.75
C GLY A 54 2.42 -1.84 15.72
N GLN A 55 2.53 -0.52 15.91
CA GLN A 55 1.74 0.25 16.87
C GLN A 55 0.48 0.89 16.29
N GLY A 56 0.34 0.99 14.96
CA GLY A 56 -0.70 1.79 14.30
C GLY A 56 -1.39 1.12 13.11
N LYS A 57 -2.31 1.88 12.51
CA LYS A 57 -2.89 1.58 11.20
C LYS A 57 -2.11 2.27 10.10
N GLY A 58 -2.23 1.71 8.90
CA GLY A 58 -1.70 2.29 7.69
C GLY A 58 -2.60 2.02 6.49
N TRP A 59 -2.28 2.71 5.42
CA TRP A 59 -2.79 2.45 4.09
C TRP A 59 -1.63 2.52 3.11
N PHE A 60 -1.64 1.68 2.10
CA PHE A 60 -0.72 1.82 0.99
C PHE A 60 -1.41 1.52 -0.34
N LYS A 61 -0.82 2.05 -1.40
CA LYS A 61 -1.12 1.76 -2.79
C LYS A 61 0.17 1.42 -3.52
N ALA A 62 0.19 0.27 -4.17
CA ALA A 62 1.29 -0.19 -5.01
C ALA A 62 0.91 -0.07 -6.49
N THR A 63 1.82 0.47 -7.28
CA THR A 63 1.72 0.57 -8.75
C THR A 63 3.02 0.06 -9.37
N LYS A 64 2.95 -0.75 -10.43
CA LYS A 64 4.17 -1.14 -11.17
C LYS A 64 4.63 0.04 -12.04
N ASN A 65 5.80 0.58 -11.73
CA ASN A 65 6.43 1.67 -12.49
C ASN A 65 7.36 1.12 -13.58
N SER A 66 8.08 0.04 -13.29
CA SER A 66 8.99 -0.57 -14.26
C SER A 66 9.04 -2.10 -14.11
N GLU A 67 9.81 -2.76 -14.97
CA GLU A 67 10.05 -4.20 -14.89
C GLU A 67 10.81 -4.66 -13.64
N THR A 68 11.32 -3.73 -12.83
CA THR A 68 12.08 -4.05 -11.62
C THR A 68 11.63 -3.30 -10.38
N HIS A 69 10.67 -2.36 -10.49
CA HIS A 69 10.26 -1.51 -9.37
C HIS A 69 8.74 -1.35 -9.26
N LEU A 70 8.27 -1.34 -8.01
CA LEU A 70 6.93 -0.88 -7.63
C LEU A 70 7.06 0.48 -6.93
N ASP A 71 6.19 1.41 -7.27
CA ASP A 71 6.01 2.63 -6.51
C ASP A 71 4.92 2.41 -5.45
N ILE A 72 5.26 2.75 -4.21
CA ILE A 72 4.41 2.60 -3.05
C ILE A 72 4.06 3.98 -2.52
N GLU A 73 2.80 4.36 -2.66
CA GLU A 73 2.22 5.48 -1.93
C GLU A 73 1.68 4.98 -0.60
N PHE A 74 1.87 5.71 0.49
CA PHE A 74 1.41 5.26 1.79
C PHE A 74 1.10 6.39 2.77
N GLU A 75 0.25 6.03 3.74
CA GLU A 75 -0.09 6.82 4.93
C GLU A 75 0.07 5.92 6.15
N LEU A 76 0.80 6.39 7.16
CA LEU A 76 1.02 5.68 8.42
C LEU A 76 0.65 6.58 9.59
N GLU A 77 -0.02 6.02 10.59
CA GLU A 77 -0.25 6.72 11.86
C GLU A 77 1.07 7.00 12.61
N SER A 78 2.10 6.17 12.39
CA SER A 78 3.43 6.31 12.95
C SER A 78 4.50 5.98 11.91
N MET A 79 5.42 6.91 11.65
CA MET A 79 6.56 6.67 10.74
C MET A 79 7.54 5.60 11.26
N ALA A 80 7.49 5.27 12.55
CA ALA A 80 8.26 4.14 13.09
C ALA A 80 7.82 2.79 12.50
N ASP A 81 6.59 2.71 11.95
CA ASP A 81 6.04 1.51 11.34
C ASP A 81 6.44 1.33 9.86
N LEU A 82 7.21 2.27 9.27
CA LEU A 82 7.62 2.20 7.87
C LEU A 82 8.40 0.92 7.55
N ARG A 83 9.25 0.48 8.48
CA ARG A 83 10.05 -0.73 8.29
C ARG A 83 9.15 -1.96 8.10
N GLN A 84 8.07 -2.06 8.86
CA GLN A 84 7.11 -3.17 8.81
C GLN A 84 6.30 -3.15 7.51
N LEU A 85 6.10 -1.98 6.90
CA LEU A 85 5.45 -1.86 5.59
C LEU A 85 6.32 -2.43 4.46
N VAL A 86 7.64 -2.25 4.53
CA VAL A 86 8.57 -2.57 3.42
C VAL A 86 9.39 -3.85 3.61
N VAL A 87 9.37 -4.46 4.81
CA VAL A 87 10.17 -5.65 5.11
C VAL A 87 9.55 -6.90 4.49
N LYS A 88 10.42 -7.72 3.88
CA LYS A 88 10.15 -9.07 3.37
C LYS A 88 9.99 -10.09 4.49
#